data_AF-A0A151E7R3-F1
#
_entry.id   AF-A0A151E7R3-F1
#
_cell.length_a   1.000
_cell.length_b   1.000
_cell.length_c   1.000
_cell.angle_alpha   90.00
_cell.angle_beta   90.00
_cell.angle_gamma   90.00
#
_symmetry.space_group_name_H-M   'P 1'
#
loop_
_entity.id
_entity.type
_entity.pdbx_description
1 polymer ?
#
loop_
_entity_poly.entity_id
_entity_poly.type
_entity_poly.pdbx_seq_one_letter_code
_entity_poly.pdbx_strand_id
1 'polypeptide(L)'
;MSNEKCNKCGAEIPMDSKFCLNCGAKVVKETRTVSEPIHQIFHTVFSKNMIIAAILLGLLFIWIGVLVMTFSTDTTGYRVAMVLNSFGFFLTGTVLIGGGIVNDTIEKYVRLGMVVVGVYMITFVLSLPGILSSIRNFIP
;
A
#
# COMPACT_ATOMS: atom_id res chain seq x y z
N MET A 1 -24.91 6.20 32.73
CA MET A 1 -25.02 7.02 31.51
C MET A 1 -24.16 8.26 31.69
N SER A 2 -23.11 8.44 30.89
CA SER A 2 -22.26 9.64 30.96
C SER A 2 -22.72 10.67 29.92
N ASN A 3 -23.38 11.75 30.37
CA ASN A 3 -23.65 12.91 29.53
C ASN A 3 -22.36 13.75 29.44
N GLU A 4 -21.89 14.02 28.23
CA GLU A 4 -20.77 14.93 28.00
C GLU A 4 -21.29 16.37 28.11
N LYS A 5 -20.52 17.27 28.74
CA LYS A 5 -20.90 18.68 28.84
C LYS A 5 -20.21 19.49 27.77
N CYS A 6 -20.92 20.46 27.20
CA CYS A 6 -20.36 21.33 26.18
C CYS A 6 -19.29 22.25 26.78
N ASN A 7 -18.08 22.24 26.21
CA ASN A 7 -16.98 23.11 26.63
C ASN A 7 -17.24 24.61 26.42
N LYS A 8 -18.27 24.97 25.62
CA LYS A 8 -18.64 26.37 25.34
C LYS A 8 -19.75 26.91 26.24
N CYS A 9 -20.73 26.09 26.59
CA CYS A 9 -21.93 26.55 27.29
C CYS A 9 -22.32 25.70 28.51
N GLY A 10 -21.60 24.63 28.80
CA GLY A 10 -21.85 23.74 29.93
C GLY A 10 -23.10 22.86 29.81
N ALA A 11 -23.88 22.98 28.72
CA ALA A 11 -25.07 22.18 28.48
C ALA A 11 -24.74 20.71 28.24
N GLU A 12 -25.65 19.82 28.64
CA GLU A 12 -25.50 18.38 28.43
C GLU A 12 -25.71 18.03 26.94
N ILE A 13 -24.77 17.27 26.41
CA ILE A 13 -24.70 16.82 25.02
C ILE A 13 -25.05 15.33 25.00
N PRO A 14 -26.11 14.92 24.29
CA PRO A 14 -26.40 13.51 24.09
C PRO A 14 -25.30 12.87 23.23
N MET A 15 -24.94 11.63 23.56
CA MET A 15 -23.74 10.93 23.05
C MET A 15 -23.59 10.91 21.53
N ASP A 16 -24.66 11.07 20.74
CA ASP A 16 -24.62 11.02 19.26
C ASP A 16 -24.77 12.36 18.53
N SER A 17 -24.71 13.49 19.26
CA SER A 17 -24.82 14.81 18.63
C SER A 17 -23.46 15.36 18.18
N LYS A 18 -23.34 15.68 16.87
CA LYS A 18 -22.14 16.29 16.26
C LYS A 18 -21.97 17.78 16.62
N PHE A 19 -23.03 18.39 17.15
CA PHE A 19 -23.11 19.80 17.50
C PHE A 19 -23.94 19.94 18.79
N CYS A 20 -23.59 20.91 19.62
CA CYS A 20 -24.34 21.22 20.82
C CYS A 20 -25.68 21.85 20.45
N LEU A 21 -26.79 21.24 20.89
CA LEU A 21 -28.15 21.71 20.63
C LEU A 21 -28.48 23.07 21.27
N ASN A 22 -27.69 23.50 22.26
CA ASN A 22 -27.95 24.74 23.00
C ASN A 22 -27.17 25.96 22.47
N CYS A 23 -25.94 25.76 21.96
CA CYS A 23 -25.08 26.87 21.51
C CYS A 23 -24.56 26.73 20.07
N GLY A 24 -24.90 25.64 19.38
CA GLY A 24 -24.44 25.37 18.02
C GLY A 24 -22.95 25.02 17.89
N ALA A 25 -22.19 24.98 19.00
CA ALA A 25 -20.77 24.65 18.95
C ALA A 25 -20.58 23.21 18.45
N LYS A 26 -19.66 23.02 17.49
CA LYS A 26 -19.29 21.69 16.99
C LYS A 26 -18.68 20.88 18.13
N VAL A 27 -19.28 19.73 18.40
CA VAL A 27 -18.76 18.76 19.37
C VAL A 27 -17.82 17.89 18.56
N VAL A 28 -16.52 18.08 18.77
CA VAL A 28 -15.52 17.19 18.20
C VAL A 28 -15.60 15.90 19.01
N LYS A 29 -16.57 15.04 18.65
CA LYS A 29 -16.55 13.64 19.04
C LYS A 29 -15.34 13.09 18.31
N GLU A 30 -14.20 13.03 18.99
CA GLU A 30 -13.10 12.17 18.58
C GLU A 30 -13.70 10.78 18.47
N THR A 31 -14.11 10.46 17.25
CA THR A 31 -14.48 9.11 16.86
C THR A 31 -13.26 8.32 17.27
N ARG A 32 -13.39 7.50 18.32
CA ARG A 32 -12.29 6.74 18.91
C ARG A 32 -11.45 6.21 17.76
N THR A 33 -10.33 6.87 17.55
CA THR A 33 -9.24 6.41 16.75
C THR A 33 -8.92 5.05 17.34
N VAL A 34 -8.94 4.04 16.47
CA VAL A 34 -8.39 2.74 16.78
C VAL A 34 -7.04 3.00 17.45
N SER A 35 -6.92 2.56 18.69
CA SER A 35 -5.74 2.63 19.55
C SER A 35 -4.42 2.60 18.76
N GLU A 36 -3.62 3.65 18.96
CA GLU A 36 -2.16 3.71 18.80
C GLU A 36 -1.51 2.36 19.13
N PRO A 37 -1.05 1.62 18.10
CA PRO A 37 0.35 1.71 17.69
C PRO A 37 0.59 1.67 16.16
N ILE A 38 -0.42 1.41 15.33
CA ILE A 38 -0.22 1.12 13.88
C ILE A 38 0.15 2.39 13.08
N HIS A 39 -0.37 3.56 13.44
CA HIS A 39 -0.12 4.80 12.70
C HIS A 39 1.33 5.30 12.81
N GLN A 40 1.96 5.17 14.00
CA GLN A 40 3.37 5.52 14.18
C GLN A 40 4.31 4.54 13.45
N ILE A 41 4.01 3.24 13.46
CA ILE A 41 4.78 2.23 12.74
C ILE A 41 4.79 2.53 11.24
N PHE A 42 3.64 2.94 10.69
CA PHE A 42 3.53 3.24 9.27
C PHE A 42 4.45 4.38 8.85
N HIS A 43 4.57 5.45 9.64
CA HIS A 43 5.45 6.57 9.33
C HIS A 43 6.95 6.21 9.39
N THR A 44 7.33 5.26 10.25
CA THR A 44 8.71 4.76 10.35
C THR A 44 9.06 3.81 9.21
N VAL A 45 8.14 2.92 8.83
CA VAL A 45 8.28 2.01 7.69
C VAL A 45 8.26 2.79 6.36
N PHE A 46 7.48 3.86 6.26
CA PHE A 46 7.41 4.77 5.11
C PHE A 46 8.36 5.97 5.22
N SER A 47 9.51 5.82 5.89
CA SER A 47 10.60 6.80 5.77
C SER A 47 11.20 6.74 4.36
N LYS A 48 11.64 7.88 3.82
CA LYS A 48 12.26 7.99 2.48
C LYS A 48 13.34 6.93 2.25
N ASN A 49 14.17 6.68 3.27
CA ASN A 49 15.28 5.74 3.17
C ASN A 49 14.81 4.28 3.16
N MET A 50 13.74 3.96 3.89
CA MET A 50 13.16 2.62 3.89
C MET A 50 12.44 2.30 2.58
N ILE A 51 11.72 3.27 2.01
CA ILE A 51 11.09 3.15 0.69
C ILE A 51 12.16 2.87 -0.39
N ILE A 52 13.23 3.66 -0.40
CA ILE A 52 14.34 3.49 -1.35
C ILE A 52 14.97 2.10 -1.16
N ALA A 53 15.26 1.68 0.07
CA ALA A 53 15.83 0.37 0.35
C ALA A 53 14.91 -0.77 -0.13
N ALA A 54 13.60 -0.68 0.08
CA ALA A 54 12.64 -1.69 -0.35
C ALA A 54 12.50 -1.74 -1.88
N ILE A 55 12.52 -0.59 -2.56
CA ILE A 55 12.53 -0.53 -4.02
C ILE A 55 13.81 -1.17 -4.57
N LEU A 56 14.97 -0.84 -4.02
CA LEU A 56 16.26 -1.43 -4.43
C LEU A 56 16.28 -2.95 -4.21
N LEU A 57 15.78 -3.41 -3.07
CA LEU A 57 15.69 -4.83 -2.76
C LEU A 57 14.75 -5.56 -3.71
N GLY A 58 13.59 -4.97 -4.03
CA GLY A 58 12.65 -5.53 -5.02
C GLY A 58 13.25 -5.58 -6.43
N LEU A 59 13.92 -4.51 -6.87
CA LEU A 59 14.63 -4.48 -8.15
C LEU A 59 15.76 -5.51 -8.22
N LEU A 60 16.49 -5.70 -7.12
CA LEU A 60 17.52 -6.74 -7.00
C LEU A 60 16.92 -8.14 -7.16
N PHE A 61 15.80 -8.43 -6.49
CA PHE A 61 15.11 -9.72 -6.64
C PHE A 61 14.59 -9.95 -8.06
N ILE A 62 14.07 -8.91 -8.71
CA ILE A 62 13.65 -8.98 -10.12
C ILE A 62 14.86 -9.29 -11.02
N TRP A 63 15.99 -8.59 -10.82
CA TRP A 63 17.22 -8.83 -11.58
C TRP A 63 17.74 -10.25 -11.41
N ILE A 64 17.77 -10.75 -10.17
CA ILE A 64 18.15 -12.14 -9.87
C ILE A 64 17.19 -13.11 -10.55
N GLY A 65 15.88 -12.85 -10.50
CA GLY A 65 14.87 -13.68 -11.17
C GLY A 65 15.06 -13.73 -12.69
N VAL A 66 15.34 -12.60 -13.34
CA VAL A 66 15.65 -12.52 -14.77
C VAL A 66 16.94 -13.26 -15.12
N LEU A 67 17.97 -13.14 -14.28
CA LEU A 67 19.23 -13.84 -14.46
C LEU A 67 19.03 -15.36 -14.37
N VAL A 68 18.32 -15.85 -13.34
CA VAL A 68 17.97 -17.27 -13.20
C VAL A 68 17.14 -17.74 -14.40
N MET A 69 16.17 -16.95 -14.87
CA MET A 69 15.38 -17.30 -16.06
C MET A 69 16.24 -17.44 -17.33
N THR A 70 17.29 -16.64 -17.45
CA THR A 70 18.16 -16.62 -18.65
C THR A 70 19.14 -17.79 -18.66
N PHE A 71 19.67 -18.18 -17.50
CA PHE A 71 20.69 -19.23 -17.39
C PHE A 71 20.14 -20.61 -16.99
N SER A 72 18.88 -20.71 -16.59
CA SER A 72 18.28 -22.00 -16.23
C SER A 72 17.94 -22.81 -17.47
N THR A 73 18.52 -24.00 -17.57
CA THR A 73 18.11 -25.02 -18.56
C THR A 73 17.00 -25.92 -18.03
N ASP A 74 16.83 -25.98 -16.70
CA ASP A 74 15.89 -26.85 -16.02
C ASP A 74 14.53 -26.20 -15.75
N THR A 75 13.46 -26.99 -15.84
CA THR A 75 12.08 -26.58 -15.49
C THR A 75 11.96 -26.08 -14.06
N THR A 76 12.72 -26.64 -13.12
CA THR A 76 12.79 -26.19 -11.72
C THR A 76 13.35 -24.76 -11.62
N GLY A 77 14.36 -24.43 -12.42
CA GLY A 77 14.96 -23.09 -12.46
C GLY A 77 13.98 -22.02 -12.91
N TYR A 78 13.17 -22.31 -13.94
CA TYR A 78 12.09 -21.42 -14.39
C TYR A 78 11.03 -21.17 -13.30
N ARG A 79 10.64 -22.22 -12.55
CA ARG A 79 9.68 -22.06 -11.44
C ARG A 79 10.23 -21.20 -10.32
N VAL A 80 11.51 -21.38 -9.97
CA VAL A 80 12.20 -20.54 -8.97
C VAL A 80 12.27 -19.09 -9.45
N ALA A 81 12.63 -18.86 -10.71
CA ALA A 81 12.68 -17.52 -11.30
C ALA A 81 11.31 -16.84 -11.30
N MET A 82 10.22 -17.58 -11.56
CA MET A 82 8.86 -17.05 -11.54
C MET A 82 8.44 -16.61 -10.13
N VAL A 83 8.77 -17.43 -9.11
CA VAL A 83 8.49 -17.10 -7.71
C VAL A 83 9.28 -15.87 -7.27
N LEU A 84 10.58 -15.80 -7.59
CA LEU A 84 11.44 -14.66 -7.27
C LEU A 84 10.92 -13.34 -7.89
N ASN A 85 10.58 -13.37 -9.18
CA ASN A 85 10.00 -12.21 -9.85
C ASN A 85 8.66 -11.81 -9.23
N SER A 86 7.80 -12.79 -8.89
CA SER A 86 6.50 -12.51 -8.27
C SER A 86 6.65 -11.79 -6.92
N PHE A 87 7.58 -12.23 -6.08
CA PHE A 87 7.89 -11.55 -4.82
C PHE A 87 8.48 -10.15 -5.05
N GLY A 88 9.40 -10.00 -6.01
CA GLY A 88 10.00 -8.72 -6.35
C GLY A 88 8.95 -7.68 -6.77
N PHE A 89 8.09 -8.00 -7.73
CA PHE A 89 7.03 -7.10 -8.18
C PHE A 89 5.98 -6.83 -7.10
N PHE A 90 5.66 -7.82 -6.26
CA PHE A 90 4.70 -7.62 -5.16
C PHE A 90 5.24 -6.66 -4.10
N LEU A 91 6.50 -6.84 -3.69
CA LEU A 91 7.16 -5.94 -2.74
C LEU A 91 7.30 -4.52 -3.33
N THR A 92 7.77 -4.40 -4.56
CA THR A 92 7.91 -3.08 -5.20
C THR A 92 6.54 -2.42 -5.42
N GLY A 93 5.52 -3.16 -5.85
CA GLY A 93 4.18 -2.65 -6.10
C GLY A 93 3.48 -2.18 -4.82
N THR A 94 3.52 -2.97 -3.75
CA THR A 94 2.92 -2.58 -2.45
C THR A 94 3.60 -1.35 -1.85
N VAL A 95 4.93 -1.25 -1.95
CA VAL A 95 5.70 -0.09 -1.49
C VAL A 95 5.41 1.16 -2.32
N LEU A 96 5.27 1.04 -3.65
CA LEU A 96 4.91 2.17 -4.50
C LEU A 96 3.50 2.71 -4.19
N ILE A 97 2.53 1.81 -4.02
CA ILE A 97 1.15 2.18 -3.68
C ILE A 97 1.11 2.85 -2.30
N GLY A 98 1.75 2.23 -1.29
CA GLY A 98 1.84 2.82 0.05
C GLY A 98 2.53 4.19 0.03
N GLY A 99 3.60 4.34 -0.74
CA GLY A 99 4.40 5.57 -0.79
C GLY A 99 3.69 6.72 -1.46
N GLY A 100 2.90 6.41 -2.49
CA GLY A 100 1.97 7.36 -3.06
C GLY A 100 0.96 7.86 -2.03
N ILE A 101 0.29 6.95 -1.32
CA ILE A 101 -0.81 7.35 -0.43
C ILE A 101 -0.30 8.17 0.76
N VAL A 102 0.80 7.75 1.39
CA VAL A 102 1.30 8.31 2.66
C VAL A 102 1.99 9.65 2.51
N ASN A 103 2.68 9.86 1.39
CA ASN A 103 3.57 11.00 1.31
C ASN A 103 2.82 12.26 0.84
N ASP A 104 2.35 13.04 1.81
CA ASP A 104 1.64 14.29 1.56
C ASP A 104 2.50 15.44 1.03
N THR A 105 3.82 15.28 1.05
CA THR A 105 4.77 16.28 0.52
C THR A 105 5.00 16.17 -1.00
N ILE A 106 4.39 15.19 -1.66
CA ILE A 106 4.57 14.93 -3.09
C ILE A 106 3.44 15.57 -3.92
N GLU A 107 3.81 16.12 -5.07
CA GLU A 107 2.90 16.60 -6.11
C GLU A 107 1.82 15.58 -6.48
N LYS A 108 0.59 16.06 -6.68
CA LYS A 108 -0.59 15.20 -6.94
C LYS A 108 -0.38 14.23 -8.10
N TYR A 109 0.27 14.67 -9.17
CA TYR A 109 0.53 13.84 -10.36
C TYR A 109 1.54 12.73 -10.08
N VAL A 110 2.58 13.01 -9.29
CA VAL A 110 3.60 12.02 -8.93
C VAL A 110 3.00 10.98 -7.98
N ARG A 111 2.15 11.40 -7.04
CA ARG A 111 1.37 10.49 -6.19
C ARG A 111 0.52 9.53 -7.01
N LEU A 112 -0.26 10.09 -7.95
CA LEU A 112 -1.12 9.29 -8.82
C LEU A 112 -0.30 8.32 -9.68
N GLY A 113 0.83 8.78 -10.23
CA GLY A 113 1.75 7.96 -11.01
C GLY A 113 2.26 6.76 -10.23
N MET A 114 2.72 6.95 -8.99
CA MET A 114 3.22 5.84 -8.16
C MET A 114 2.14 4.78 -7.87
N VAL A 115 0.90 5.20 -7.60
CA VAL A 115 -0.21 4.28 -7.36
C VAL A 115 -0.57 3.52 -8.64
N VAL A 116 -0.71 4.22 -9.77
CA VAL A 116 -1.06 3.60 -11.06
C VAL A 116 0.01 2.60 -11.51
N VAL A 117 1.29 2.96 -11.41
CA VAL A 117 2.40 2.08 -11.77
C VAL A 117 2.43 0.85 -10.86
N GLY A 118 2.25 1.02 -9.55
CA GLY A 118 2.21 -0.09 -8.60
C GLY A 118 1.06 -1.07 -8.88
N VAL A 119 -0.13 -0.55 -9.15
CA VAL A 119 -1.30 -1.39 -9.51
C VAL A 119 -1.07 -2.11 -10.83
N TYR A 120 -0.52 -1.43 -11.83
CA TYR A 120 -0.19 -2.02 -13.13
C TYR A 120 0.82 -3.17 -13.00
N MET A 121 1.90 -2.97 -12.22
CA MET A 121 2.92 -4.00 -11.97
C MET A 121 2.32 -5.26 -11.33
N ILE A 122 1.47 -5.10 -10.31
CA ILE A 122 0.82 -6.25 -9.65
C ILE A 122 -0.12 -6.97 -10.62
N THR A 123 -0.92 -6.23 -11.38
CA THR A 123 -1.88 -6.79 -12.34
C THR A 123 -1.19 -7.54 -13.47
N PHE A 124 -0.08 -7.01 -13.97
CA PHE A 124 0.72 -7.64 -15.02
C PHE A 124 1.27 -9.00 -14.55
N VAL A 125 1.80 -9.08 -13.33
CA VAL A 125 2.32 -10.33 -12.75
C VAL A 125 1.23 -11.38 -12.56
N LEU A 126 0.05 -10.98 -12.08
CA LEU A 126 -1.08 -11.89 -11.93
C LEU A 126 -1.60 -12.41 -13.28
N SER A 127 -1.45 -11.61 -14.34
CA SER A 127 -1.87 -11.97 -15.70
C SER A 127 -0.82 -12.81 -16.46
N LEU A 128 0.44 -12.77 -16.03
CA LEU A 128 1.58 -13.43 -16.69
C LEU A 128 1.42 -14.95 -16.90
N PRO A 129 0.91 -15.74 -15.93
CA PRO A 129 0.68 -17.17 -16.13
C PRO A 129 -0.31 -17.48 -17.26
N GLY A 130 -1.34 -16.64 -17.44
CA GLY A 130 -2.34 -16.78 -18.50
C GLY A 130 -1.81 -16.43 -19.89
N ILE A 131 -0.87 -15.48 -19.95
CA ILE A 131 -0.18 -15.13 -21.20
C ILE A 131 0.77 -16.26 -21.61
N LEU A 132 1.54 -16.79 -20.67
CA LEU A 132 2.50 -17.86 -20.94
C LEU A 132 1.81 -19.16 -21.39
N SER A 133 0.65 -19.49 -20.80
CA SER A 133 -0.13 -20.66 -21.22
C SER A 133 -0.76 -20.47 -22.60
N SER A 134 -1.23 -19.26 -22.92
CA SER A 134 -1.77 -18.94 -24.25
C SER A 134 -0.72 -19.03 -25.35
N ILE A 135 0.52 -18.58 -25.08
CA ILE A 135 1.63 -18.67 -26.04
C ILE A 135 2.08 -20.13 -26.22
N ARG A 136 2.15 -20.93 -25.13
CA ARG A 136 2.50 -22.36 -25.21
C ARG A 136 1.51 -23.13 -26.08
N ASN A 137 0.21 -22.82 -26.02
CA ASN A 137 -0.81 -23.47 -26.85
C ASN A 137 -0.78 -23.05 -28.32
N PHE A 138 -0.02 -22.01 -28.67
CA PHE A 138 0.07 -21.48 -30.04
C PHE A 138 1.35 -21.92 -30.78
N ILE A 139 2.31 -22.54 -30.07
CA ILE A 139 3.53 -23.11 -30.65
C ILE A 139 3.37 -24.64 -30.59
N PRO A 140 3.24 -25.33 -31.74
CA PRO A 140 3.05 -26.78 -31.79
C PRO A 140 4.29 -27.56 -31.32
#